data_AF-A0A0C3A4X8-F1
#
_entry.id   AF-A0A0C3A4X8-F1
#
_cell.length_a   1.000
_cell.length_b   1.000
_cell.length_c   1.000
_cell.angle_alpha   90.00
_cell.angle_beta   90.00
_cell.angle_gamma   90.00
#
_symmetry.space_group_name_H-M   'P 1'
#
loop_
_entity.id
_entity.type
_entity.pdbx_description
1 polymer ?
#
loop_
_entity_poly.entity_id
_entity_poly.type
_entity_poly.pdbx_seq_one_letter_code
_entity_poly.pdbx_strand_id
1 'polypeptide(L)'
;MLHWQCLVASTAVWHLLPCLGLGLSLMEITKQTAWKTTGERGRRISLHHLQMKEQRAAVVKNAPRHSKHVKKQALEQNLFCVMCRDGGSLWECDEEDCSRVVCRKCVVVPEEYITTVLDPDVKFKCTSCHWRETLKSGPVSYFGFYKGEKPVLPTPPAVHGNFEHASSGQVASLSTAVLHLYLESLEVGHAPVAAIQSFIQPYFPEGGYKFAELSFDLANPDSLATYLTAASELSPSLALFSRVLLILTTHTDEDRGDFFAGKDEGKLVASKVSEFLEVLLGPFRQIVKVQM
;
A
#
# COMPACT_ATOMS: atom_id res chain seq x y z
N MET A 1 -12.07 14.88 32.81
CA MET A 1 -13.06 14.01 32.16
C MET A 1 -13.30 14.55 30.76
N LEU A 2 -12.62 14.02 29.75
CA LEU A 2 -12.93 14.29 28.35
C LEU A 2 -12.75 12.98 27.59
N HIS A 3 -13.86 12.58 26.96
CA HIS A 3 -14.11 11.32 26.29
C HIS A 3 -13.20 11.12 25.06
N TRP A 4 -12.79 9.87 24.84
CA TRP A 4 -12.10 9.40 23.63
C TRP A 4 -13.10 8.93 22.55
N GLN A 5 -12.54 8.78 21.34
CA GLN A 5 -12.95 8.01 20.14
C GLN A 5 -13.89 8.68 19.12
N CYS A 6 -13.39 8.75 17.88
CA CYS A 6 -14.10 8.13 16.76
C CYS A 6 -13.10 7.66 15.68
N LEU A 7 -13.13 6.35 15.40
CA LEU A 7 -12.58 5.70 14.21
C LEU A 7 -13.81 5.38 13.35
N VAL A 8 -13.95 6.01 12.18
CA VAL A 8 -15.06 5.69 11.26
C VAL A 8 -14.48 5.07 10.00
N ALA A 9 -14.76 3.79 9.81
CA ALA A 9 -14.74 3.11 8.52
C ALA A 9 -16.13 3.26 7.90
N SER A 10 -16.23 3.71 6.65
CA SER A 10 -17.47 3.71 5.89
C SER A 10 -17.25 2.91 4.61
N THR A 11 -17.78 1.70 4.58
CA THR A 11 -17.94 0.89 3.36
C THR A 11 -19.10 1.43 2.55
N ALA A 12 -18.85 1.88 1.32
CA ALA A 12 -19.89 2.00 0.30
C ALA A 12 -19.62 0.93 -0.78
N VAL A 13 -20.38 -0.16 -0.71
CA VAL A 13 -20.41 -1.21 -1.71
C VAL A 13 -21.21 -0.71 -2.91
N TRP A 14 -20.57 -0.66 -4.09
CA TRP A 14 -21.29 -0.68 -5.36
C TRP A 14 -20.88 -1.94 -6.12
N HIS A 15 -21.81 -2.90 -6.20
CA HIS A 15 -21.69 -4.04 -7.10
C HIS A 15 -22.11 -3.63 -8.51
N LEU A 16 -21.25 -3.91 -9.50
CA LEU A 16 -21.58 -4.60 -10.76
C LEU A 16 -20.27 -4.98 -11.49
N LEU A 17 -20.03 -6.29 -11.65
CA LEU A 17 -18.96 -6.97 -12.39
C LEU A 17 -19.18 -6.90 -13.93
N PRO A 18 -18.29 -7.45 -14.80
CA PRO A 18 -16.81 -7.50 -14.79
C PRO A 18 -16.19 -7.08 -16.15
N CYS A 19 -14.89 -6.76 -16.20
CA CYS A 19 -13.98 -7.16 -17.30
C CYS A 19 -12.50 -6.80 -17.05
N LEU A 20 -11.67 -7.85 -17.00
CA LEU A 20 -10.29 -7.99 -17.49
C LEU A 20 -9.29 -6.81 -17.42
N GLY A 21 -8.23 -7.01 -16.64
CA GLY A 21 -6.86 -6.62 -17.04
C GLY A 21 -6.18 -5.55 -16.19
N LEU A 22 -5.13 -5.98 -15.48
CA LEU A 22 -4.02 -5.17 -14.94
C LEU A 22 -4.35 -4.14 -13.84
N GLY A 23 -4.30 -4.63 -12.59
CA GLY A 23 -3.55 -4.00 -11.50
C GLY A 23 -3.73 -2.50 -11.23
N LEU A 24 -4.96 -2.05 -10.98
CA LEU A 24 -5.20 -0.83 -10.19
C LEU A 24 -5.41 -1.23 -8.72
N SER A 25 -4.58 -0.67 -7.82
CA SER A 25 -4.95 -0.56 -6.42
C SER A 25 -5.81 0.69 -6.27
N LEU A 26 -7.09 0.50 -5.94
CA LEU A 26 -8.04 1.56 -5.67
C LEU A 26 -7.53 2.42 -4.50
N MET A 27 -7.46 3.74 -4.69
CA MET A 27 -7.28 4.68 -3.59
C MET A 27 -8.61 4.76 -2.83
N GLU A 28 -8.76 4.00 -1.75
CA GLU A 28 -9.91 4.14 -0.86
C GLU A 28 -9.80 5.47 -0.09
N ILE A 29 -10.60 6.45 -0.50
CA ILE A 29 -10.77 7.69 0.26
C ILE A 29 -11.79 7.40 1.38
N THR A 30 -11.29 7.18 2.59
CA THR A 30 -12.17 7.12 3.76
C THR A 30 -12.54 8.55 4.19
N LYS A 31 -13.77 8.96 3.91
CA LYS A 31 -14.29 10.26 4.37
C LYS A 31 -14.80 10.12 5.80
N GLN A 32 -13.97 10.44 6.79
CA GLN A 32 -14.46 10.66 8.15
C GLN A 32 -15.13 12.03 8.21
N THR A 33 -16.41 12.06 8.54
CA THR A 33 -17.16 13.31 8.76
C THR A 33 -17.27 13.56 10.26
N ALA A 34 -16.37 14.38 10.81
CA ALA A 34 -16.58 14.96 12.13
C ALA A 34 -17.70 16.00 12.06
N TRP A 35 -18.46 16.16 13.15
CA TRP A 35 -19.54 17.14 13.25
C TRP A 35 -19.01 18.56 13.03
N LYS A 36 -19.66 19.29 12.12
CA LYS A 36 -19.23 20.57 11.57
C LYS A 36 -19.27 21.69 12.61
N THR A 37 -18.11 22.07 13.13
CA THR A 37 -17.85 23.48 13.48
C THR A 37 -17.55 24.21 12.18
N THR A 38 -18.22 25.33 11.91
CA THR A 38 -18.09 26.20 10.71
C THR A 38 -16.68 26.17 10.08
N GLY A 39 -16.46 25.31 9.08
CA GLY A 39 -15.15 25.21 8.43
C GLY A 39 -14.79 26.53 7.77
N GLU A 40 -13.58 27.01 8.02
CA GLU A 40 -13.08 28.23 7.40
C GLU A 40 -13.00 28.06 5.87
N ARG A 41 -13.44 29.08 5.13
CA ARG A 41 -13.32 29.11 3.66
C ARG A 41 -11.95 29.65 3.28
N GLY A 42 -11.17 28.88 2.52
CA GLY A 42 -9.87 29.33 2.04
C GLY A 42 -9.96 30.22 0.81
N ARG A 43 -9.06 31.19 0.63
CA ARG A 43 -8.92 31.85 -0.67
C ARG A 43 -8.38 30.82 -1.68
N ARG A 44 -8.98 30.70 -2.87
CA ARG A 44 -8.44 29.83 -3.92
C ARG A 44 -7.25 30.50 -4.60
N ILE A 45 -6.16 29.76 -4.75
CA ILE A 45 -4.95 30.17 -5.47
C ILE A 45 -4.68 29.21 -6.63
N SER A 46 -3.85 29.63 -7.59
CA SER A 46 -3.32 28.74 -8.64
C SER A 46 -1.85 28.46 -8.39
N LEU A 47 -1.51 27.20 -8.22
CA LEU A 47 -0.16 26.78 -7.86
C LEU A 47 0.80 26.82 -9.07
N HIS A 48 0.30 26.65 -10.29
CA HIS A 48 1.12 26.78 -11.50
C HIS A 48 1.74 28.17 -11.63
N HIS A 49 1.02 29.22 -11.22
CA HIS A 49 1.55 30.58 -11.27
C HIS A 49 2.70 30.78 -10.29
N LEU A 50 2.68 30.10 -9.13
CA LEU A 50 3.76 30.12 -8.15
C LEU A 50 4.97 29.34 -8.67
N GLN A 51 4.75 28.13 -9.18
CA GLN A 51 5.82 27.26 -9.70
C GLN A 51 6.57 27.89 -10.88
N MET A 52 5.87 28.59 -11.79
CA MET A 52 6.49 29.30 -12.91
C MET A 52 7.43 30.43 -12.47
N LYS A 53 7.16 31.09 -11.34
CA LYS A 53 8.05 32.12 -10.79
C LYS A 53 9.34 31.52 -10.26
N GLU A 54 9.23 30.37 -9.61
CA GLU A 54 10.37 29.67 -9.02
C GLU A 54 11.27 29.01 -10.08
N GLN A 55 10.68 28.37 -11.10
CA GLN A 55 11.44 27.79 -12.20
C GLN A 55 12.28 28.82 -12.95
N ARG A 56 11.82 30.08 -13.04
CA ARG A 56 12.61 31.17 -13.64
C ARG A 56 13.83 31.55 -12.79
N ALA A 57 13.81 31.31 -11.47
CA ALA A 57 14.94 31.55 -10.59
C ALA A 57 15.95 30.38 -10.58
N ALA A 58 15.50 29.16 -10.87
CA ALA A 58 16.30 27.94 -10.75
C ALA A 58 17.04 27.47 -12.03
N VAL A 59 16.93 28.19 -13.16
CA VAL A 59 17.63 27.82 -14.42
C VAL A 59 19.14 28.13 -14.35
N VAL A 60 19.89 27.42 -13.51
CA VAL A 60 21.30 27.02 -13.74
C VAL A 60 21.64 25.88 -12.75
N LYS A 61 21.58 24.61 -13.18
CA LYS A 61 22.56 23.52 -12.89
C LYS A 61 22.06 22.14 -13.34
N ASN A 62 23.03 21.31 -13.68
CA ASN A 62 22.97 20.11 -14.53
C ASN A 62 22.01 19.00 -14.08
N ALA A 63 21.34 18.39 -15.07
CA ALA A 63 20.56 17.17 -14.89
C ALA A 63 21.45 15.92 -14.98
N PRO A 64 21.36 14.96 -14.04
CA PRO A 64 22.04 13.67 -14.16
C PRO A 64 21.32 12.77 -15.18
N ARG A 65 22.09 12.07 -16.03
CA ARG A 65 21.59 10.98 -16.87
C ARG A 65 21.60 9.69 -16.07
N HIS A 66 20.43 9.13 -15.77
CA HIS A 66 20.33 7.79 -15.18
C HIS A 66 20.01 6.72 -16.22
N SER A 67 20.82 5.66 -16.16
CA SER A 67 20.78 4.44 -16.97
C SER A 67 19.64 3.51 -16.52
N LYS A 68 18.89 2.97 -17.49
CA LYS A 68 17.80 2.03 -17.27
C LYS A 68 18.30 0.60 -17.45
N HIS A 69 18.54 -0.11 -16.34
CA HIS A 69 18.55 -1.57 -16.33
C HIS A 69 17.70 -2.07 -15.16
N VAL A 70 16.43 -2.37 -15.44
CA VAL A 70 15.57 -3.10 -14.51
C VAL A 70 15.78 -4.59 -14.81
N LYS A 71 16.54 -5.27 -13.95
CA LYS A 71 16.65 -6.73 -14.01
C LYS A 71 15.32 -7.35 -13.58
N LYS A 72 14.89 -8.40 -14.27
CA LYS A 72 13.74 -9.22 -13.89
C LYS A 72 14.05 -9.86 -12.53
N GLN A 73 13.44 -9.35 -11.46
CA GLN A 73 13.65 -9.82 -10.10
C GLN A 73 13.02 -11.22 -9.99
N ALA A 74 13.77 -12.18 -9.44
CA ALA A 74 13.23 -13.49 -9.12
C ALA A 74 12.03 -13.32 -8.17
N LEU A 75 11.02 -14.18 -8.30
CA LEU A 75 9.82 -14.11 -7.47
C LEU A 75 10.22 -14.46 -6.03
N GLU A 76 10.43 -13.44 -5.20
CA GLU A 76 10.69 -13.62 -3.77
C GLU A 76 9.50 -14.35 -3.14
N GLN A 77 9.79 -15.41 -2.39
CA GLN A 77 8.77 -16.20 -1.70
C GLN A 77 8.12 -15.36 -0.60
N ASN A 78 6.80 -15.52 -0.41
CA ASN A 78 6.11 -14.82 0.67
C ASN A 78 6.52 -15.42 2.02
N LEU A 79 6.76 -14.55 3.01
CA LEU A 79 7.14 -14.95 4.37
C LEU A 79 5.96 -15.09 5.33
N PHE A 80 4.73 -14.87 4.83
CA PHE A 80 3.53 -14.78 5.64
C PHE A 80 2.44 -15.69 5.08
N CYS A 81 1.81 -16.44 5.97
CA CYS A 81 0.71 -17.35 5.64
C CYS A 81 -0.45 -16.60 4.99
N VAL A 82 -0.92 -17.10 3.84
CA VAL A 82 -2.06 -16.51 3.14
C VAL A 82 -3.38 -16.59 3.92
N MET A 83 -3.46 -17.48 4.93
CA MET A 83 -4.67 -17.69 5.71
C MET A 83 -4.72 -16.79 6.96
N CYS A 84 -3.64 -16.75 7.76
CA CYS A 84 -3.62 -16.06 9.05
C CYS A 84 -2.61 -14.91 9.16
N ARG A 85 -1.86 -14.61 8.08
CA ARG A 85 -0.83 -13.54 8.01
C ARG A 85 0.38 -13.72 8.95
N ASP A 86 0.39 -14.74 9.78
CA ASP A 86 1.56 -15.09 10.58
C ASP A 86 2.66 -15.71 9.72
N GLY A 87 3.91 -15.49 10.11
CA GLY A 87 5.07 -16.20 9.57
C GLY A 87 5.37 -17.52 10.31
N GLY A 88 6.61 -17.97 10.21
CA GLY A 88 7.14 -19.13 10.95
C GLY A 88 7.36 -20.35 10.07
N SER A 89 6.88 -21.53 10.49
CA SER A 89 6.99 -22.75 9.68
C SER A 89 5.91 -22.78 8.61
N LEU A 90 6.34 -22.71 7.35
CA LEU A 90 5.49 -22.51 6.20
C LEU A 90 5.56 -23.71 5.24
N TRP A 91 4.44 -23.97 4.58
CA TRP A 91 4.32 -24.83 3.41
C TRP A 91 4.31 -23.93 2.17
N GLU A 92 5.27 -24.14 1.28
CA GLU A 92 5.42 -23.37 0.05
C GLU A 92 4.64 -24.04 -1.09
N CYS A 93 3.82 -23.27 -1.81
CA CYS A 93 3.03 -23.82 -2.90
C CYS A 93 3.92 -24.13 -4.12
N ASP A 94 3.89 -25.37 -4.60
CA ASP A 94 4.67 -25.86 -5.74
C ASP A 94 4.00 -25.63 -7.11
N GLU A 95 2.83 -25.02 -7.11
CA GLU A 95 2.13 -24.63 -8.34
C GLU A 95 2.86 -23.51 -9.08
N GLU A 96 2.94 -23.63 -10.41
CA GLU A 96 3.57 -22.62 -11.26
C GLU A 96 2.92 -21.24 -11.04
N ASP A 97 3.75 -20.20 -11.01
CA ASP A 97 3.35 -18.81 -10.74
C ASP A 97 2.60 -18.59 -9.41
N CYS A 98 2.80 -19.45 -8.41
CA CYS A 98 2.24 -19.26 -7.08
C CYS A 98 3.32 -19.04 -6.02
N SER A 99 3.41 -17.81 -5.50
CA SER A 99 4.29 -17.48 -4.36
C SER A 99 3.61 -17.66 -2.99
N ARG A 100 2.42 -18.26 -2.92
CA ARG A 100 1.67 -18.37 -1.66
C ARG A 100 2.29 -19.40 -0.75
N VAL A 101 2.20 -19.12 0.54
CA VAL A 101 2.62 -20.03 1.61
C VAL A 101 1.51 -20.21 2.64
N VAL A 102 1.46 -21.36 3.30
CA VAL A 102 0.50 -21.65 4.36
C VAL A 102 1.23 -22.16 5.60
N CYS A 103 1.00 -21.58 6.77
CA CYS A 103 1.69 -22.05 7.97
C CYS A 103 1.20 -23.42 8.43
N ARG A 104 2.06 -24.16 9.13
CA ARG A 104 1.75 -25.49 9.69
C ARG A 104 0.59 -25.48 10.70
N LYS A 105 0.25 -24.31 11.26
CA LYS A 105 -0.92 -24.16 12.14
C LYS A 105 -2.24 -24.11 11.36
N CYS A 106 -2.21 -23.58 10.14
CA CYS A 106 -3.39 -23.45 9.27
C CYS A 106 -3.64 -24.71 8.44
N VAL A 107 -2.60 -25.45 8.05
CA VAL A 107 -2.72 -26.78 7.44
C VAL A 107 -1.93 -27.77 8.28
N VAL A 108 -2.66 -28.53 9.08
CA VAL A 108 -2.10 -29.47 10.05
C VAL A 108 -2.00 -30.84 9.42
N VAL A 109 -0.76 -31.33 9.33
CA VAL A 109 -0.42 -32.68 8.90
C VAL A 109 -0.19 -33.54 10.16
N PRO A 110 -0.81 -34.72 10.28
CA PRO A 110 -0.53 -35.63 11.40
C PRO A 110 0.95 -36.00 11.48
N GLU A 111 1.49 -36.15 12.69
CA GLU A 111 2.93 -36.33 12.92
C GLU A 111 3.49 -37.56 12.18
N GLU A 112 2.71 -38.64 12.09
CA GLU A 112 3.08 -39.88 11.40
C GLU A 112 3.29 -39.70 9.88
N TYR A 113 2.75 -38.64 9.27
CA TYR A 113 2.89 -38.34 7.84
C TYR A 113 3.87 -37.19 7.55
N ILE A 114 4.48 -36.56 8.56
CA ILE A 114 5.38 -35.42 8.34
C ILE A 114 6.57 -35.81 7.46
N THR A 115 7.20 -36.96 7.73
CA THR A 115 8.32 -37.45 6.89
C THR A 115 7.87 -37.72 5.45
N THR A 116 6.64 -38.21 5.26
CA THR A 116 6.08 -38.49 3.93
C THR A 116 5.83 -37.21 3.14
N VAL A 117 5.27 -36.16 3.76
CA VAL A 117 5.00 -34.91 3.04
C VAL A 117 6.24 -34.07 2.77
N LEU A 118 7.35 -34.35 3.47
CA LEU A 118 8.66 -33.75 3.24
C LEU A 118 9.51 -34.51 2.20
N ASP A 119 8.99 -35.60 1.61
CA ASP A 119 9.63 -36.31 0.51
C ASP A 119 9.79 -35.37 -0.70
N PRO A 120 10.98 -35.31 -1.35
CA PRO A 120 11.24 -34.35 -2.43
C PRO A 120 10.33 -34.47 -3.66
N ASP A 121 9.68 -35.61 -3.87
CA ASP A 121 8.74 -35.79 -4.98
C ASP A 121 7.30 -35.37 -4.61
N VAL A 122 7.07 -34.98 -3.36
CA VAL A 122 5.77 -34.54 -2.87
C VAL A 122 5.65 -33.04 -3.03
N LYS A 123 4.58 -32.62 -3.70
CA LYS A 123 4.26 -31.23 -3.95
C LYS A 123 3.12 -30.78 -3.05
N PHE A 124 3.28 -29.62 -2.45
CA PHE A 124 2.22 -28.90 -1.76
C PHE A 124 1.47 -27.97 -2.72
N LYS A 125 0.15 -28.14 -2.79
CA LYS A 125 -0.78 -27.25 -3.50
C LYS A 125 -1.55 -26.44 -2.45
N CYS A 126 -1.44 -25.12 -2.49
CA CYS A 126 -2.19 -24.26 -1.55
C CYS A 126 -3.71 -24.31 -1.81
N THR A 127 -4.49 -23.94 -0.80
CA THR A 127 -5.96 -23.89 -0.86
C THR A 127 -6.47 -22.98 -1.99
N SER A 128 -5.81 -21.86 -2.26
CA SER A 128 -6.20 -20.94 -3.35
C SER A 128 -6.01 -21.55 -4.74
N CYS A 129 -4.90 -22.28 -4.97
CA CYS A 129 -4.66 -22.97 -6.23
C CYS A 129 -5.63 -24.12 -6.44
N HIS A 130 -5.85 -24.92 -5.39
CA HIS A 130 -6.88 -25.97 -5.38
C HIS A 130 -8.25 -25.39 -5.73
N TRP A 131 -8.69 -24.34 -5.01
CA TRP A 131 -9.97 -23.69 -5.27
C TRP A 131 -10.10 -23.26 -6.74
N ARG A 132 -9.08 -22.57 -7.27
CA ARG A 132 -9.05 -22.11 -8.67
C ARG A 132 -9.19 -23.25 -9.68
N GLU A 133 -8.59 -24.40 -9.40
CA GLU A 133 -8.72 -25.59 -10.24
C GLU A 133 -10.13 -26.18 -10.15
N THR A 134 -10.65 -26.36 -8.94
CA THR A 134 -11.99 -26.91 -8.68
C THR A 134 -13.13 -26.06 -9.23
N LEU A 135 -12.94 -24.75 -9.40
CA LEU A 135 -13.91 -23.89 -10.07
C LEU A 135 -14.22 -24.36 -11.50
N LYS A 136 -13.29 -25.06 -12.15
CA LYS A 136 -13.47 -25.58 -13.52
C LYS A 136 -13.98 -27.02 -13.53
N SER A 137 -13.54 -27.84 -12.60
CA SER A 137 -13.79 -29.30 -12.59
C SER A 137 -14.91 -29.74 -11.64
N GLY A 138 -15.40 -28.85 -10.78
CA GLY A 138 -16.38 -29.16 -9.74
C GLY A 138 -15.73 -29.36 -8.36
N PRO A 139 -16.53 -29.46 -7.29
CA PRO A 139 -16.03 -29.53 -5.92
C PRO A 139 -15.31 -30.87 -5.69
N VAL A 140 -14.04 -30.79 -5.29
CA VAL A 140 -13.25 -31.95 -4.85
C VAL A 140 -12.55 -31.64 -3.52
N SER A 141 -12.36 -32.67 -2.70
CA SER A 141 -11.70 -32.55 -1.39
C SER A 141 -10.27 -32.04 -1.55
N TYR A 142 -9.88 -31.13 -0.65
CA TYR A 142 -8.52 -30.58 -0.59
C TYR A 142 -7.61 -31.51 0.20
N PHE A 143 -6.55 -32.06 -0.41
CA PHE A 143 -5.57 -32.89 0.29
C PHE A 143 -4.24 -32.16 0.58
N GLY A 144 -3.98 -31.04 -0.10
CA GLY A 144 -2.79 -30.23 0.09
C GLY A 144 -1.49 -30.84 -0.47
N PHE A 145 -1.25 -32.14 -0.29
CA PHE A 145 0.02 -32.79 -0.62
C PHE A 145 -0.17 -33.93 -1.63
N TYR A 146 0.60 -33.91 -2.71
CA TYR A 146 0.43 -34.81 -3.85
C TYR A 146 1.77 -35.35 -4.36
N LYS A 147 1.82 -36.64 -4.70
CA LYS A 147 2.93 -37.26 -5.46
C LYS A 147 2.41 -37.60 -6.85
N GLY A 148 2.74 -36.75 -7.83
CA GLY A 148 2.02 -36.70 -9.10
C GLY A 148 0.58 -36.23 -8.88
N GLU A 149 -0.40 -36.94 -9.43
CA GLU A 149 -1.84 -36.61 -9.29
C GLU A 149 -2.51 -37.29 -8.07
N LYS A 150 -1.75 -38.05 -7.27
CA LYS A 150 -2.31 -38.83 -6.16
C LYS A 150 -2.04 -38.14 -4.82
N PRO A 151 -3.06 -37.99 -3.95
CA PRO A 151 -2.84 -37.47 -2.61
C PRO A 151 -1.97 -38.43 -1.81
N VAL A 152 -1.01 -37.89 -1.04
CA VAL A 152 -0.17 -38.72 -0.16
C VAL A 152 -0.79 -38.96 1.21
N LEU A 153 -1.69 -38.07 1.64
CA LEU A 153 -2.43 -38.23 2.89
C LEU A 153 -3.65 -39.13 2.65
N PRO A 154 -3.95 -40.07 3.57
CA PRO A 154 -5.12 -40.95 3.43
C PRO A 154 -6.45 -40.21 3.64
N THR A 155 -6.42 -39.07 4.33
CA THR A 155 -7.56 -38.20 4.56
C THR A 155 -7.14 -36.74 4.36
N PRO A 156 -8.07 -35.85 3.99
CA PRO A 156 -7.81 -34.42 3.94
C PRO A 156 -7.18 -33.88 5.24
N PRO A 157 -6.12 -33.07 5.18
CA PRO A 157 -5.54 -32.47 6.38
C PRO A 157 -6.54 -31.52 7.03
N ALA A 158 -6.43 -31.35 8.35
CA ALA A 158 -7.23 -30.35 9.05
C ALA A 158 -6.77 -28.95 8.60
N VAL A 159 -7.72 -28.17 8.08
CA VAL A 159 -7.50 -26.78 7.71
C VAL A 159 -8.12 -25.90 8.80
N HIS A 160 -7.27 -25.14 9.48
CA HIS A 160 -7.67 -24.21 10.54
C HIS A 160 -7.58 -22.76 10.09
N GLY A 161 -8.37 -21.92 10.74
CA GLY A 161 -8.43 -20.49 10.48
C GLY A 161 -9.52 -20.12 9.47
N ASN A 162 -9.84 -18.83 9.46
CA ASN A 162 -10.64 -18.22 8.40
C ASN A 162 -9.70 -17.54 7.42
N PHE A 163 -10.05 -17.50 6.14
CA PHE A 163 -9.34 -16.63 5.22
C PHE A 163 -9.57 -15.19 5.65
N GLU A 164 -8.57 -14.56 6.25
CA GLU A 164 -8.62 -13.15 6.65
C GLU A 164 -8.56 -12.18 5.46
N HIS A 165 -8.48 -12.73 4.24
CA HIS A 165 -8.43 -12.01 2.99
C HIS A 165 -9.25 -12.72 1.92
N ALA A 166 -9.50 -12.02 0.81
CA ALA A 166 -9.88 -12.70 -0.42
C ALA A 166 -8.86 -13.81 -0.72
N SER A 167 -9.33 -14.96 -1.22
CA SER A 167 -8.48 -16.12 -1.55
C SER A 167 -7.35 -15.79 -2.56
N SER A 168 -7.47 -14.66 -3.28
CA SER A 168 -6.47 -14.12 -4.18
C SER A 168 -5.46 -13.19 -3.51
N GLY A 169 -5.76 -12.64 -2.34
CA GLY A 169 -4.91 -11.70 -1.60
C GLY A 169 -3.64 -12.35 -1.08
N GLN A 170 -2.61 -11.54 -0.88
CA GLN A 170 -1.35 -11.95 -0.26
C GLN A 170 -0.73 -10.77 0.49
N VAL A 171 -0.10 -11.05 1.63
CA VAL A 171 0.78 -10.09 2.29
C VAL A 171 2.01 -9.95 1.40
N ALA A 172 2.23 -8.76 0.87
CA ALA A 172 3.40 -8.54 0.03
C ALA A 172 4.60 -8.18 0.89
N SER A 173 5.60 -9.05 0.91
CA SER A 173 6.89 -8.84 1.59
C SER A 173 7.88 -8.00 0.79
N LEU A 174 7.50 -7.50 -0.39
CA LEU A 174 8.37 -6.66 -1.21
C LEU A 174 8.74 -5.38 -0.46
N SER A 175 9.99 -4.94 -0.63
CA SER A 175 10.48 -3.70 -0.03
C SER A 175 9.50 -2.54 -0.26
N THR A 176 9.04 -1.94 0.83
CA THR A 176 7.96 -0.95 0.84
C THR A 176 8.38 0.29 1.61
N ALA A 177 8.31 1.44 0.95
CA ALA A 177 8.34 2.73 1.64
C ALA A 177 6.92 3.24 1.86
N VAL A 178 6.67 3.90 2.97
CA VAL A 178 5.47 4.67 3.27
C VAL A 178 5.89 6.13 3.38
N LEU A 179 5.31 6.98 2.54
CA LEU A 179 5.51 8.42 2.57
C LEU A 179 4.20 9.08 3.04
N HIS A 180 4.26 9.70 4.21
CA HIS A 180 3.18 10.50 4.75
C HIS A 180 3.41 11.98 4.40
N LEU A 181 2.56 12.50 3.51
CA LEU A 181 2.50 13.92 3.16
C LEU A 181 1.41 14.58 4.00
N TYR A 182 1.75 15.61 4.75
CA TYR A 182 0.77 16.29 5.61
C TYR A 182 0.86 17.81 5.52
N LEU A 183 -0.29 18.47 5.57
CA LEU A 183 -0.34 19.92 5.58
C LEU A 183 0.26 20.44 6.90
N GLU A 184 1.30 21.27 6.82
CA GLU A 184 2.08 21.74 7.99
C GLU A 184 1.21 22.42 9.05
N SER A 185 0.16 23.12 8.61
CA SER A 185 -0.75 23.83 9.50
C SER A 185 -1.74 22.96 10.27
N LEU A 186 -1.73 21.63 10.07
CA LEU A 186 -2.62 20.72 10.79
C LEU A 186 -2.08 20.42 12.18
N GLU A 187 -2.79 20.87 13.21
CA GLU A 187 -2.51 20.52 14.62
C GLU A 187 -3.06 19.14 15.02
N VAL A 188 -3.38 18.28 14.05
CA VAL A 188 -3.99 16.98 14.32
C VAL A 188 -2.87 15.97 14.57
N GLY A 189 -2.89 15.33 15.74
CA GLY A 189 -1.99 14.22 16.03
C GLY A 189 -2.09 13.14 14.95
N HIS A 190 -0.95 12.73 14.39
CA HIS A 190 -0.85 11.74 13.32
C HIS A 190 -1.14 10.30 13.79
N ALA A 191 -2.02 10.14 14.77
CA ALA A 191 -2.33 8.85 15.41
C ALA A 191 -2.76 7.75 14.42
N PRO A 192 -3.57 8.03 13.37
CA PRO A 192 -3.88 7.00 12.38
C PRO A 192 -2.64 6.52 11.62
N VAL A 193 -1.73 7.43 11.28
CA VAL A 193 -0.51 7.09 10.53
C VAL A 193 0.47 6.35 11.42
N ALA A 194 0.63 6.77 12.67
CA ALA A 194 1.43 6.06 13.67
C ALA A 194 0.90 4.64 13.93
N ALA A 195 -0.42 4.45 13.94
CA ALA A 195 -1.05 3.15 14.05
C ALA A 195 -0.74 2.26 12.83
N ILE A 196 -0.83 2.83 11.61
CA ILE A 196 -0.45 2.13 10.37
C ILE A 196 1.03 1.71 10.43
N GLN A 197 1.93 2.61 10.84
CA GLN A 197 3.35 2.31 10.97
C GLN A 197 3.59 1.15 11.95
N SER A 198 2.99 1.22 13.14
CA SER A 198 3.13 0.19 14.18
C SER A 198 2.57 -1.16 13.73
N PHE A 199 1.53 -1.14 12.89
CA PHE A 199 0.92 -2.35 12.34
C PHE A 199 1.73 -2.96 11.19
N ILE A 200 2.32 -2.14 10.32
CA ILE A 200 3.05 -2.61 9.12
C ILE A 200 4.48 -3.04 9.45
N GLN A 201 5.16 -2.33 10.35
CA GLN A 201 6.58 -2.56 10.65
C GLN A 201 6.94 -4.01 10.99
N PRO A 202 6.14 -4.78 11.77
CA PRO A 202 6.44 -6.18 12.07
C PRO A 202 6.50 -7.11 10.85
N TYR A 203 5.92 -6.73 9.71
CA TYR A 203 5.97 -7.50 8.47
C TYR A 203 7.29 -7.37 7.69
N PHE A 204 8.23 -6.58 8.21
CA PHE A 204 9.54 -6.33 7.60
C PHE A 204 10.68 -6.60 8.59
N PRO A 205 10.78 -7.82 9.14
CA PRO A 205 11.73 -8.14 10.21
C PRO A 205 13.20 -8.04 9.76
N GLU A 206 13.46 -8.25 8.47
CA GLU A 206 14.81 -8.18 7.86
C GLU A 206 15.10 -6.81 7.25
N GLY A 207 14.26 -5.80 7.53
CA GLY A 207 14.31 -4.50 6.88
C GLY A 207 13.48 -4.48 5.58
N GLY A 208 13.85 -3.59 4.65
CA GLY A 208 13.04 -3.36 3.46
C GLY A 208 11.77 -2.53 3.72
N TYR A 209 11.61 -1.98 4.92
CA TYR A 209 10.59 -1.00 5.24
C TYR A 209 11.21 0.37 5.53
N LYS A 210 10.59 1.42 4.99
CA LYS A 210 10.92 2.80 5.33
C LYS A 210 9.65 3.59 5.57
N PHE A 211 9.58 4.27 6.71
CA PHE A 211 8.57 5.28 6.96
C PHE A 211 9.22 6.66 6.86
N ALA A 212 8.62 7.55 6.07
CA ALA A 212 9.07 8.93 5.91
C ALA A 212 7.88 9.86 6.02
N GLU A 213 8.09 10.99 6.68
CA GLU A 213 7.11 12.05 6.80
C GLU A 213 7.65 13.32 6.15
N LEU A 214 6.78 14.03 5.47
CA LEU A 214 7.12 15.31 4.83
C LEU A 214 5.92 16.24 4.95
N SER A 215 6.10 17.31 5.74
CA SER A 215 5.13 18.39 5.77
C SER A 215 5.14 19.14 4.44
N PHE A 216 4.01 19.75 4.09
CA PHE A 216 3.94 20.68 2.98
C PHE A 216 3.21 21.97 3.37
N ASP A 217 3.68 23.07 2.81
CA ASP A 217 2.96 24.32 2.64
C ASP A 217 3.28 24.87 1.24
N LEU A 218 2.30 24.86 0.36
CA LEU A 218 2.40 25.27 -1.04
C LEU A 218 1.79 26.66 -1.29
N ALA A 219 1.45 27.40 -0.23
CA ALA A 219 0.66 28.62 -0.32
C ALA A 219 1.42 29.80 -0.92
N ASN A 220 2.73 29.89 -0.64
CA ASN A 220 3.59 30.99 -1.07
C ASN A 220 4.89 30.46 -1.73
N PRO A 221 5.63 31.31 -2.45
CA PRO A 221 6.84 30.88 -3.17
C PRO A 221 7.93 30.29 -2.27
N ASP A 222 8.14 30.85 -1.08
CA ASP A 222 9.24 30.44 -0.19
C ASP A 222 8.95 29.08 0.45
N SER A 223 7.70 28.86 0.89
CA SER A 223 7.26 27.59 1.46
C SER A 223 7.19 26.50 0.38
N LEU A 224 6.75 26.84 -0.84
CA LEU A 224 6.78 25.94 -1.98
C LEU A 224 8.20 25.50 -2.31
N ALA A 225 9.16 26.44 -2.37
CA ALA A 225 10.57 26.12 -2.64
C ALA A 225 11.18 25.23 -1.56
N THR A 226 10.84 25.49 -0.30
CA THR A 226 11.25 24.66 0.84
C THR A 226 10.73 23.23 0.68
N TYR A 227 9.44 23.07 0.38
CA TYR A 227 8.83 21.77 0.11
C TYR A 227 9.50 21.05 -1.07
N LEU A 228 9.68 21.73 -2.20
CA LEU A 228 10.25 21.12 -3.41
C LEU A 228 11.69 20.64 -3.20
N THR A 229 12.47 21.39 -2.41
CA THR A 229 13.83 21.00 -2.03
C THR A 229 13.81 19.74 -1.18
N ALA A 230 13.06 19.73 -0.08
CA ALA A 230 12.96 18.57 0.82
C ALA A 230 12.41 17.31 0.11
N ALA A 231 11.39 17.48 -0.73
CA ALA A 231 10.80 16.40 -1.52
C ALA A 231 11.82 15.82 -2.54
N SER A 232 12.60 16.69 -3.17
CA SER A 232 13.63 16.30 -4.14
C SER A 232 14.80 15.57 -3.49
N GLU A 233 15.20 15.97 -2.27
CA GLU A 233 16.21 15.26 -1.47
C GLU A 233 15.72 13.88 -1.00
N LEU A 234 14.43 13.76 -0.64
CA LEU A 234 13.84 12.50 -0.19
C LEU A 234 13.65 11.49 -1.33
N SER A 235 13.29 11.97 -2.52
CA SER A 235 12.88 11.17 -3.69
C SER A 235 13.87 10.03 -4.04
N PRO A 236 15.20 10.25 -4.18
CA PRO A 236 16.15 9.17 -4.49
C PRO A 236 16.12 8.01 -3.50
N SER A 237 15.89 8.29 -2.21
CA SER A 237 15.86 7.26 -1.17
C SER A 237 14.60 6.39 -1.25
N LEU A 238 13.49 6.94 -1.76
CA LEU A 238 12.23 6.21 -1.96
C LEU A 238 12.27 5.36 -3.24
N ALA A 239 13.02 5.80 -4.25
CA ALA A 239 13.22 5.04 -5.50
C ALA A 239 13.96 3.71 -5.32
N LEU A 240 14.57 3.47 -4.15
CA LEU A 240 15.21 2.19 -3.80
C LEU A 240 14.20 1.09 -3.44
N PHE A 241 12.94 1.45 -3.18
CA PHE A 241 11.91 0.51 -2.75
C PHE A 241 11.06 0.03 -3.92
N SER A 242 10.69 -1.25 -3.90
CA SER A 242 9.83 -1.85 -4.91
C SER A 242 8.41 -1.28 -4.91
N ARG A 243 7.97 -0.78 -3.75
CA ARG A 243 6.65 -0.19 -3.54
C ARG A 243 6.75 1.08 -2.71
N VAL A 244 5.92 2.06 -3.04
CA VAL A 244 5.77 3.28 -2.25
C VAL A 244 4.28 3.52 -2.01
N LEU A 245 3.88 3.47 -0.73
CA LEU A 245 2.54 3.85 -0.28
C LEU A 245 2.54 5.34 0.07
N LEU A 246 1.64 6.09 -0.54
CA LEU A 246 1.45 7.50 -0.23
C LEU A 246 0.24 7.67 0.70
N ILE A 247 0.43 8.37 1.81
CA ILE A 247 -0.65 8.79 2.70
C ILE A 247 -0.69 10.31 2.65
N LEU A 248 -1.83 10.88 2.24
CA LEU A 248 -2.03 12.32 2.20
C LEU A 248 -3.00 12.73 3.32
N THR A 249 -2.53 13.58 4.22
CA THR A 249 -3.34 14.19 5.28
C THR A 249 -3.50 15.68 5.00
N THR A 250 -4.69 16.07 4.55
CA THR A 250 -5.05 17.48 4.31
C THR A 250 -6.51 17.73 4.65
N HIS A 251 -6.88 19.01 4.76
CA HIS A 251 -8.28 19.43 4.82
C HIS A 251 -8.81 19.71 3.40
N THR A 252 -10.12 19.67 3.27
CA THR A 252 -10.84 20.10 2.06
C THR A 252 -11.62 21.37 2.35
N ASP A 253 -11.60 22.32 1.41
CA ASP A 253 -12.51 23.46 1.38
C ASP A 253 -13.96 22.95 1.29
N GLU A 254 -14.80 23.29 2.26
CA GLU A 254 -16.15 22.69 2.40
C GLU A 254 -17.06 22.96 1.19
N ASP A 255 -16.92 24.12 0.57
CA ASP A 255 -17.82 24.56 -0.50
C ASP A 255 -17.41 24.01 -1.86
N ARG A 256 -16.11 23.90 -2.11
CA ARG A 256 -15.57 23.58 -3.45
C ARG A 256 -14.97 22.19 -3.54
N GLY A 257 -14.68 21.55 -2.41
CA GLY A 257 -13.94 20.28 -2.37
C GLY A 257 -12.48 20.41 -2.79
N ASP A 258 -11.95 21.64 -2.87
CA ASP A 258 -10.53 21.91 -3.13
C ASP A 258 -9.68 21.45 -1.94
N PHE A 259 -8.41 21.13 -2.19
CA PHE A 259 -7.49 20.83 -1.09
C PHE A 259 -6.84 22.10 -0.56
N PHE A 260 -6.71 22.19 0.77
CA PHE A 260 -5.90 23.23 1.38
C PHE A 260 -4.43 23.01 1.03
N ALA A 261 -3.82 24.07 0.50
CA ALA A 261 -2.46 24.08 0.01
C ALA A 261 -1.46 24.55 1.08
N GLY A 262 -1.90 25.33 2.07
CA GLY A 262 -1.00 25.98 3.03
C GLY A 262 -1.64 27.19 3.70
N LYS A 263 -0.81 28.00 4.37
CA LYS A 263 -1.17 29.31 4.90
C LYS A 263 -0.45 30.44 4.15
N ASP A 264 -1.22 31.40 3.66
CA ASP A 264 -0.70 32.66 3.12
C ASP A 264 -1.14 33.80 4.04
N GLU A 265 -0.19 34.58 4.56
CA GLU A 265 -0.45 35.65 5.54
C GLU A 265 -1.30 35.19 6.74
N GLY A 266 -1.03 33.95 7.21
CA GLY A 266 -1.75 33.33 8.34
C GLY A 266 -3.15 32.81 8.00
N LYS A 267 -3.63 32.97 6.75
CA LYS A 267 -4.93 32.48 6.30
C LYS A 267 -4.78 31.24 5.45
N LEU A 268 -5.67 30.27 5.64
CA LEU A 268 -5.70 29.08 4.82
C LEU A 268 -6.04 29.42 3.36
N VAL A 269 -5.31 28.80 2.44
CA VAL A 269 -5.56 28.89 1.00
C VAL A 269 -5.78 27.51 0.40
N ALA A 270 -6.66 27.44 -0.58
CA ALA A 270 -7.03 26.20 -1.25
C ALA A 270 -6.63 26.22 -2.72
N SER A 271 -6.41 25.03 -3.30
CA SER A 271 -6.12 24.86 -4.72
C SER A 271 -6.98 23.73 -5.27
N LYS A 272 -7.27 23.81 -6.58
CA LYS A 272 -7.96 22.72 -7.27
C LYS A 272 -7.20 21.42 -7.07
N VAL A 273 -7.92 20.32 -6.89
CA VAL A 273 -7.35 18.99 -6.62
C VAL A 273 -6.27 18.61 -7.65
N SER A 274 -6.50 18.86 -8.94
CA SER A 274 -5.54 18.54 -10.00
C SER A 274 -4.24 19.35 -9.89
N GLU A 275 -4.34 20.68 -9.71
CA GLU A 275 -3.16 21.56 -9.57
C GLU A 275 -2.39 21.23 -8.29
N PHE A 276 -3.11 20.96 -7.20
CA PHE A 276 -2.53 20.54 -5.92
C PHE A 276 -1.74 19.24 -6.07
N LEU A 277 -2.35 18.18 -6.61
CA LEU A 277 -1.68 16.89 -6.75
C LEU A 277 -0.51 16.94 -7.74
N GLU A 278 -0.63 17.73 -8.81
CA GLU A 278 0.47 17.88 -9.77
C GLU A 278 1.72 18.50 -9.13
N VAL A 279 1.54 19.57 -8.35
CA VAL A 279 2.65 20.27 -7.68
C VAL A 279 3.19 19.43 -6.53
N LEU A 280 2.30 18.89 -5.69
CA LEU A 280 2.69 18.06 -4.55
C LEU A 280 3.48 16.82 -5.01
N LEU A 281 2.98 16.08 -6.00
CA LEU A 281 3.59 14.81 -6.43
C LEU A 281 4.68 15.00 -7.50
N GLY A 282 4.89 16.22 -8.00
CA GLY A 282 5.90 16.57 -9.00
C GLY A 282 7.30 15.98 -8.72
N PRO A 283 7.88 16.18 -7.52
CA PRO A 283 9.18 15.64 -7.14
C PRO A 283 9.27 14.09 -7.14
N PHE A 284 8.11 13.42 -7.06
CA PHE A 284 8.02 11.96 -6.95
C PHE A 284 7.57 11.29 -8.26
N ARG A 285 7.45 12.01 -9.37
CA ARG A 285 6.98 11.47 -10.67
C ARG A 285 7.74 10.24 -11.18
N GLN A 286 8.99 10.06 -10.79
CA GLN A 286 9.77 8.88 -11.18
C GLN A 286 9.38 7.61 -10.41
N ILE A 287 8.79 7.78 -9.23
CA ILE A 287 8.40 6.72 -8.30
C ILE A 287 6.90 6.45 -8.45
N VAL A 288 6.12 7.53 -8.47
CA VAL A 288 4.67 7.50 -8.59
C VAL A 288 4.33 7.49 -10.06
N LYS A 289 4.11 6.29 -10.61
CA LYS A 289 3.48 6.15 -11.92
C LYS A 289 2.00 6.44 -11.75
N VAL A 290 1.63 7.72 -11.74
CA VAL A 290 0.22 8.10 -11.78
C VAL A 290 -0.28 7.76 -13.18
N GLN A 291 -1.08 6.70 -13.30
CA GLN A 291 -1.98 6.55 -14.45
C GLN A 291 -3.15 7.51 -14.19
N MET A 292 -2.97 8.77 -14.57
CA MET A 292 -4.07 9.74 -14.64
C MET A 292 -4.90 9.50 -15.89
#